data_AF-A0A2A9NTX5-F1
#
_entry.id   AF-A0A2A9NTX5-F1
#
_cell.length_a   1.000
_cell.length_b   1.000
_cell.length_c   1.000
_cell.angle_alpha   90.00
_cell.angle_beta   90.00
_cell.angle_gamma   90.00
#
_symmetry.space_group_name_H-M   'P 1'
#
loop_
_entity.id
_entity.type
_entity.pdbx_description
1 polymer ?
#
loop_
_entity_poly.entity_id
_entity_poly.type
_entity_poly.pdbx_seq_one_letter_code
_entity_poly.pdbx_strand_id
1 'polypeptide(L)'
;MTSSTDPLLGLRQAIRSNSSVTYATDDSPSSSLIHATHIVLAPGLSLPKSSPTRLRKPDITVASGPQDFYTLEAVYLAWLLRDAPGAEYMKQTRENGLTVGFVSVTERKNVVGWLEGKISEYERIVPLLGESTTPPGSPPRSSIALPSASRSQITFSSPTKRRYTADTQDLEVVKKIRQNEVELRDRNTVLRGSKPNARNKSFLRNFSAVRVAFSDKLKKLKEASKSGNTPSPSTATPGEYTNAGHIDPIVIISSSPTALITMHNVKKFLQESTFEVPQEAKARAAVEGNTRPEDVIPIYRKRVTIDSSGKEIETQARYFVVDNVEALAKFGADAWDRVVCVMTTGQAWQFKPYKWNEPTQLFHHVKGIYVSWSNDPPNPKIKDWNVTELKIDPHRRHVDKSVVAHFWKILDTWIIANKPWLMKG
;
A
#
# COMPACT_ATOMS: atom_id res chain seq x y z
N MET A 1 29.23 -30.16 -30.52
CA MET A 1 29.45 -30.33 -29.07
C MET A 1 29.88 -28.99 -28.50
N THR A 2 28.91 -28.14 -28.14
CA THR A 2 29.18 -26.85 -27.49
C THR A 2 28.98 -27.05 -25.99
N SER A 3 30.08 -27.15 -25.24
CA SER A 3 30.05 -26.99 -23.80
C SER A 3 29.33 -25.68 -23.49
N SER A 4 28.17 -25.76 -22.83
CA SER A 4 27.34 -24.61 -22.47
C SER A 4 28.08 -23.74 -21.45
N THR A 5 29.01 -22.94 -21.95
CA THR A 5 29.81 -22.03 -21.15
C THR A 5 28.88 -20.95 -20.65
N ASP A 6 28.80 -20.80 -19.33
CA ASP A 6 27.95 -19.79 -18.72
C ASP A 6 28.37 -18.40 -19.22
N PRO A 7 27.45 -17.63 -19.85
CA PRO A 7 27.78 -16.35 -20.46
C PRO A 7 28.38 -15.35 -19.46
N LEU A 8 27.98 -15.45 -18.19
CA LEU A 8 28.47 -14.57 -17.14
C LEU A 8 29.92 -14.89 -16.72
N LEU A 9 30.29 -16.18 -16.66
CA LEU A 9 31.67 -16.59 -16.39
C LEU A 9 32.59 -16.33 -17.59
N GLY A 10 32.10 -16.58 -18.81
CA GLY A 10 32.85 -16.25 -20.03
C GLY A 10 33.22 -14.76 -20.07
N LEU A 11 32.25 -13.89 -19.76
CA LEU A 11 32.48 -12.45 -19.68
C LEU A 11 33.46 -12.08 -18.55
N ARG A 12 33.29 -12.65 -17.35
CA ARG A 12 34.19 -12.41 -16.21
C ARG A 12 35.62 -12.83 -16.53
N GLN A 13 35.82 -13.98 -17.16
CA GLN A 13 37.14 -14.47 -17.54
C GLN A 13 37.79 -13.54 -18.55
N ALA A 14 37.07 -13.12 -19.58
CA ALA A 14 37.57 -12.19 -20.60
C ALA A 14 37.98 -10.83 -20.02
N ILE A 15 37.18 -10.29 -19.09
CA ILE A 15 37.50 -9.02 -18.39
C ILE A 15 38.75 -9.19 -17.52
N ARG A 16 38.88 -10.31 -16.81
CA ARG A 16 40.05 -10.57 -15.95
C ARG A 16 41.34 -10.79 -16.74
N SER A 17 41.26 -11.40 -17.92
CA SER A 17 42.41 -11.59 -18.81
C SER A 17 42.72 -10.37 -19.69
N ASN A 18 41.97 -9.27 -19.57
CA ASN A 18 42.02 -8.12 -20.47
C ASN A 18 41.92 -8.53 -21.96
N SER A 19 41.10 -9.54 -22.25
CA SER A 19 40.83 -9.99 -23.62
C SER A 19 40.05 -8.92 -24.39
N SER A 20 40.32 -8.80 -25.69
CA SER A 20 39.52 -7.93 -26.56
C SER A 20 38.10 -8.49 -26.71
N VAL A 21 37.11 -7.61 -26.51
CA VAL A 21 35.70 -7.90 -26.75
C VAL A 21 35.30 -7.23 -28.06
N THR A 22 34.96 -8.03 -29.05
CA THR A 22 34.50 -7.55 -30.37
C THR A 22 33.03 -7.90 -30.59
N TYR A 23 32.42 -7.24 -31.56
CA TYR A 23 31.00 -7.40 -31.87
C TYR A 23 30.87 -8.03 -33.25
N ALA A 24 29.94 -8.99 -33.40
CA ALA A 24 29.67 -9.62 -34.68
C ALA A 24 28.17 -9.60 -35.01
N THR A 25 27.86 -9.40 -36.29
CA THR A 25 26.53 -9.53 -36.88
C THR A 25 26.63 -10.65 -37.91
N ASP A 26 26.03 -11.80 -37.60
CA ASP A 26 25.93 -12.95 -38.52
C ASP A 26 27.26 -13.29 -39.23
N ASP A 27 28.31 -13.48 -38.42
CA ASP A 27 29.73 -13.74 -38.80
C ASP A 27 30.53 -12.58 -39.43
N SER A 28 29.95 -11.39 -39.53
CA SER A 28 30.68 -10.16 -39.94
C SER A 28 31.03 -9.26 -38.73
N PRO A 29 32.22 -8.63 -38.69
CA PRO A 29 32.59 -7.73 -37.60
C PRO A 29 31.75 -6.44 -37.64
N SER A 30 31.10 -6.09 -36.53
CA SER A 30 30.28 -4.88 -36.39
C SER A 30 30.97 -3.83 -35.52
N SER A 31 30.87 -2.55 -35.88
CA SER A 31 31.49 -1.44 -35.14
C SER A 31 30.73 -1.00 -33.88
N SER A 32 29.45 -1.32 -33.78
CA SER A 32 28.56 -0.81 -32.71
C SER A 32 27.73 -1.92 -32.09
N LEU A 33 27.66 -1.95 -30.75
CA LEU A 33 26.92 -2.95 -29.95
C LEU A 33 25.42 -3.04 -30.33
N ILE A 34 24.84 -1.91 -30.76
CA ILE A 34 23.43 -1.81 -31.16
C ILE A 34 23.08 -2.77 -32.30
N HIS A 35 23.95 -2.85 -33.31
CA HIS A 35 23.72 -3.63 -34.53
C HIS A 35 24.29 -5.05 -34.46
N ALA A 36 25.04 -5.37 -33.41
CA ALA A 36 25.62 -6.69 -33.19
C ALA A 36 24.54 -7.72 -32.84
N THR A 37 24.70 -8.97 -33.27
CA THR A 37 23.87 -10.10 -32.79
C THR A 37 24.63 -10.92 -31.74
N HIS A 38 25.95 -10.95 -31.83
CA HIS A 38 26.84 -11.71 -30.96
C HIS A 38 27.95 -10.84 -30.36
N ILE A 39 28.32 -11.16 -29.12
CA ILE A 39 29.50 -10.63 -28.43
C ILE A 39 30.58 -11.71 -28.51
N VAL A 40 31.70 -11.37 -29.14
CA VAL A 40 32.83 -12.27 -29.34
C VAL A 40 33.90 -11.96 -28.29
N LEU A 41 34.17 -12.94 -27.44
CA LEU A 41 35.19 -12.89 -26.40
C LEU A 41 36.42 -13.68 -26.87
N ALA A 42 37.56 -13.01 -27.04
CA ALA A 42 38.81 -13.69 -27.37
C ALA A 42 39.23 -14.66 -26.24
N PRO A 43 39.66 -15.91 -26.55
CA PRO A 43 40.19 -16.38 -27.84
C PRO A 43 39.21 -17.17 -28.75
N GLY A 44 37.89 -17.09 -28.58
CA GLY A 44 36.97 -17.76 -29.52
C GLY A 44 35.55 -18.04 -29.02
N LEU A 45 35.11 -17.41 -27.93
CA LEU A 45 33.77 -17.63 -27.38
C LEU A 45 32.81 -16.58 -27.95
N SER A 46 31.96 -16.98 -28.90
CA SER A 46 30.86 -16.15 -29.42
C SER A 46 29.58 -16.44 -28.62
N LEU A 47 29.02 -15.41 -27.99
CA LEU A 47 27.80 -15.50 -27.20
C LEU A 47 26.72 -14.58 -27.77
N PRO A 48 25.46 -15.02 -27.90
CA PRO A 48 24.37 -14.14 -28.29
C PRO A 48 24.18 -13.02 -27.27
N LYS A 49 24.01 -11.77 -27.74
CA LYS A 49 23.88 -10.62 -26.84
C LYS A 49 22.62 -10.68 -25.96
N SER A 50 21.57 -11.32 -26.47
CA SER A 50 20.28 -11.52 -25.80
C SER A 50 20.26 -12.71 -24.83
N SER A 51 21.37 -13.45 -24.70
CA SER A 51 21.42 -14.60 -23.79
C SER A 51 21.21 -14.17 -22.33
N PRO A 52 20.27 -14.80 -21.60
CA PRO A 52 20.07 -14.52 -20.19
C PRO A 52 21.29 -15.00 -19.39
N THR A 53 21.74 -14.18 -18.45
CA THR A 53 22.84 -14.49 -17.54
C THR A 53 22.33 -15.17 -16.26
N ARG A 54 23.20 -15.35 -15.26
CA ARG A 54 22.81 -15.79 -13.90
C ARG A 54 22.60 -14.64 -12.92
N LEU A 55 22.71 -13.40 -13.38
CA LEU A 55 22.51 -12.21 -12.56
C LEU A 55 21.01 -11.91 -12.46
N ARG A 56 20.42 -12.10 -11.27
CA ARG A 56 18.99 -11.82 -11.04
C ARG A 56 18.70 -10.32 -11.01
N LYS A 57 17.52 -9.94 -11.50
CA LYS A 57 16.97 -8.59 -11.33
C LYS A 57 16.62 -8.33 -9.85
N PRO A 58 16.74 -7.08 -9.36
CA PRO A 58 16.53 -6.73 -7.95
C PRO A 58 15.19 -7.16 -7.36
N ASP A 59 14.13 -7.20 -8.16
CA ASP A 59 12.78 -7.46 -7.69
C ASP A 59 12.45 -8.97 -7.51
N ILE A 60 13.41 -9.86 -7.76
CA ILE A 60 13.16 -11.31 -7.90
C ILE A 60 13.97 -12.13 -6.89
N THR A 61 13.28 -12.72 -5.92
CA THR A 61 13.87 -13.55 -4.85
C THR A 61 14.07 -15.00 -5.29
N VAL A 62 13.16 -15.54 -6.12
CA VAL A 62 13.22 -16.90 -6.69
C VAL A 62 13.03 -16.80 -8.20
N ALA A 63 14.09 -17.10 -8.96
CA ALA A 63 14.02 -17.08 -10.42
C ALA A 63 13.19 -18.26 -10.93
N SER A 64 12.13 -17.96 -11.68
CA SER A 64 11.20 -18.93 -12.28
C SER A 64 11.42 -19.07 -13.79
N GLY A 65 12.09 -18.11 -14.44
CA GLY A 65 12.37 -18.17 -15.88
C GLY A 65 13.52 -17.28 -16.36
N PRO A 66 13.91 -17.39 -17.65
CA PRO A 66 15.01 -16.62 -18.23
C PRO A 66 14.79 -15.10 -18.24
N GLN A 67 13.54 -14.63 -18.11
CA GLN A 67 13.16 -13.22 -18.04
C GLN A 67 13.57 -12.54 -16.72
N ASP A 68 13.86 -13.35 -15.71
CA ASP A 68 14.21 -12.89 -14.36
C ASP A 68 15.68 -12.48 -14.24
N PHE A 69 16.45 -12.79 -15.28
CA PHE A 69 17.88 -12.53 -15.35
C PHE A 69 18.18 -11.35 -16.26
N TYR A 70 19.30 -10.70 -16.00
CA TYR A 70 19.86 -9.72 -16.92
C TYR A 70 20.41 -10.40 -18.16
N THR A 71 20.23 -9.78 -19.32
CA THR A 71 20.85 -10.22 -20.58
C THR A 71 22.34 -9.93 -20.57
N LEU A 72 23.11 -10.66 -21.39
CA LEU A 72 24.55 -10.47 -21.50
C LEU A 72 24.91 -9.03 -21.93
N GLU A 73 24.15 -8.46 -22.87
CA GLU A 73 24.29 -7.06 -23.29
C GLU A 73 24.15 -6.07 -22.12
N ALA A 74 23.20 -6.29 -21.19
CA ALA A 74 22.95 -5.41 -20.07
C ALA A 74 24.13 -5.39 -19.09
N VAL A 75 24.68 -6.57 -18.82
CA VAL A 75 25.84 -6.75 -17.93
C VAL A 75 27.10 -6.18 -18.58
N TYR A 76 27.28 -6.40 -19.89
CA TYR A 76 28.42 -5.86 -20.63
C TYR A 76 28.39 -4.33 -20.72
N LEU A 77 27.22 -3.72 -21.01
CA LEU A 77 27.05 -2.27 -21.01
C LEU A 77 27.35 -1.64 -19.64
N ALA A 78 26.98 -2.32 -18.55
CA ALA A 78 27.30 -1.88 -17.20
C ALA A 78 28.81 -1.81 -16.94
N TRP A 79 29.59 -2.72 -17.55
CA TRP A 79 31.05 -2.73 -17.48
C TRP A 79 31.72 -1.75 -18.45
N LEU A 80 31.21 -1.63 -19.68
CA LEU A 80 31.71 -0.69 -20.68
C LEU A 80 31.59 0.76 -20.18
N LEU A 81 30.50 1.07 -19.50
CA LEU A 81 30.19 2.40 -18.96
C LEU A 81 30.49 2.51 -17.46
N ARG A 82 31.44 1.71 -16.95
CA ARG A 82 31.77 1.66 -15.52
C ARG A 82 32.28 2.98 -14.92
N ASP A 83 32.85 3.86 -15.76
CA ASP A 83 33.41 5.15 -15.33
C ASP A 83 32.45 6.33 -15.65
N ALA A 84 31.37 6.09 -16.39
CA ALA A 84 30.43 7.15 -16.78
C ALA A 84 29.51 7.56 -15.61
N PRO A 85 29.17 8.86 -15.45
CA PRO A 85 28.21 9.31 -14.44
C PRO A 85 26.81 8.70 -14.67
N GLY A 86 26.04 8.53 -13.60
CA GLY A 86 24.76 7.79 -13.65
C GLY A 86 23.75 8.31 -14.68
N ALA A 87 23.69 9.64 -14.90
CA ALA A 87 22.84 10.25 -15.91
C ALA A 87 23.24 9.87 -17.34
N GLU A 88 24.56 9.86 -17.62
CA GLU A 88 25.09 9.49 -18.92
C GLU A 88 24.93 8.00 -19.19
N TYR A 89 25.15 7.16 -18.18
CA TYR A 89 24.87 5.73 -18.25
C TYR A 89 23.42 5.43 -18.63
N MET A 90 22.45 6.07 -17.97
CA MET A 90 21.03 5.87 -18.31
C MET A 90 20.70 6.31 -19.73
N LYS A 91 21.30 7.42 -20.20
CA LYS A 91 21.13 7.90 -21.58
C LYS A 91 21.69 6.90 -22.58
N GLN A 92 22.95 6.50 -22.43
CA GLN A 92 23.61 5.59 -23.37
C GLN A 92 22.99 4.18 -23.37
N THR A 93 22.47 3.71 -22.23
CA THR A 93 21.82 2.40 -22.16
C THR A 93 20.50 2.39 -22.95
N ARG A 94 19.75 3.50 -22.93
CA ARG A 94 18.56 3.69 -23.77
C ARG A 94 18.90 3.81 -25.25
N GLU A 95 19.97 4.53 -25.58
CA GLU A 95 20.47 4.65 -26.95
C GLU A 95 20.91 3.29 -27.51
N ASN A 96 21.44 2.41 -26.66
CA ASN A 96 21.79 1.03 -27.04
C ASN A 96 20.60 0.05 -27.07
N GLY A 97 19.36 0.54 -26.98
CA GLY A 97 18.14 -0.27 -27.12
C GLY A 97 17.65 -0.94 -25.83
N LEU A 98 18.37 -0.80 -24.71
CA LEU A 98 17.95 -1.31 -23.40
C LEU A 98 17.13 -0.24 -22.67
N THR A 99 15.88 -0.07 -23.10
CA THR A 99 14.90 0.81 -22.42
C THR A 99 14.38 0.18 -21.12
N VAL A 100 14.31 -1.15 -21.06
CA VAL A 100 13.87 -1.95 -19.91
C VAL A 100 14.88 -3.09 -19.70
N GLY A 101 15.27 -3.37 -18.46
CA GLY A 101 16.18 -4.48 -18.13
C GLY A 101 17.67 -4.16 -18.10
N PHE A 102 18.05 -2.90 -17.88
CA PHE A 102 19.44 -2.51 -17.60
C PHE A 102 19.78 -2.63 -16.11
N VAL A 103 21.08 -2.79 -15.81
CA VAL A 103 21.57 -2.87 -14.43
C VAL A 103 21.38 -1.52 -13.76
N SER A 104 20.73 -1.48 -12.60
CA SER A 104 20.44 -0.22 -11.91
C SER A 104 21.73 0.52 -11.52
N VAL A 105 21.68 1.86 -11.43
CA VAL A 105 22.85 2.69 -11.07
C VAL A 105 23.40 2.30 -9.68
N THR A 106 22.53 1.83 -8.78
CA THR A 106 22.89 1.37 -7.43
C THR A 106 23.60 0.01 -7.45
N GLU A 107 23.23 -0.90 -8.35
CA GLU A 107 23.85 -2.22 -8.46
C GLU A 107 25.10 -2.24 -9.33
N ARG A 108 25.24 -1.28 -10.25
CA ARG A 108 26.34 -1.21 -11.22
C ARG A 108 27.72 -1.40 -10.57
N LYS A 109 27.98 -0.72 -9.44
CA LYS A 109 29.27 -0.80 -8.74
C LYS A 109 29.59 -2.22 -8.26
N ASN A 110 28.57 -2.93 -7.76
CA ASN A 110 28.75 -4.30 -7.26
C ASN A 110 28.90 -5.28 -8.41
N VAL A 111 28.14 -5.12 -9.50
CA VAL A 111 28.25 -5.97 -10.70
C VAL A 111 29.62 -5.81 -11.34
N VAL A 112 30.09 -4.58 -11.53
CA VAL A 112 31.44 -4.31 -12.06
C VAL A 112 32.52 -4.86 -11.12
N GLY A 113 32.39 -4.66 -9.81
CA GLY A 113 33.33 -5.21 -8.83
C GLY A 113 33.42 -6.74 -8.87
N TRP A 114 32.31 -7.43 -9.13
CA TRP A 114 32.31 -8.88 -9.31
C TRP A 114 32.96 -9.32 -10.63
N LEU A 115 32.67 -8.63 -11.74
CA LEU A 115 33.27 -8.88 -13.06
C LEU A 115 34.79 -8.68 -13.06
N GLU A 116 35.28 -7.65 -12.37
CA GLU A 116 36.73 -7.41 -12.20
C GLU A 116 37.39 -8.38 -11.22
N GLY A 117 36.59 -9.15 -10.45
CA GLY A 117 37.10 -10.08 -9.44
C GLY A 117 37.46 -9.43 -8.11
N LYS A 118 37.09 -8.16 -7.88
CA LYS A 118 37.19 -7.48 -6.57
C LYS A 118 36.20 -8.07 -5.55
N ILE A 119 35.09 -8.64 -6.03
CA ILE A 119 34.07 -9.30 -5.23
C ILE A 119 34.02 -10.78 -5.66
N SER A 120 34.25 -11.70 -4.73
CA SER A 120 34.26 -13.15 -5.00
C SER A 120 32.84 -13.71 -5.14
N GLU A 121 31.94 -13.30 -4.24
CA GLU A 121 30.56 -13.78 -4.15
C GLU A 121 29.59 -12.60 -4.22
N TYR A 122 28.60 -12.69 -5.11
CA TYR A 122 27.52 -11.71 -5.20
C TYR A 122 26.20 -12.43 -4.99
N GLU A 123 25.46 -12.04 -3.96
CA GLU A 123 24.22 -12.71 -3.49
C GLU A 123 23.17 -12.89 -4.60
N ARG A 124 23.14 -11.98 -5.58
CA ARG A 124 22.19 -12.03 -6.71
C ARG A 124 22.63 -12.95 -7.85
N ILE A 125 23.82 -13.55 -7.82
CA ILE A 125 24.28 -14.50 -8.84
C ILE A 125 23.91 -15.90 -8.40
N VAL A 126 23.10 -16.57 -9.22
CA VAL A 126 22.68 -17.95 -8.94
C VAL A 126 23.88 -18.89 -9.09
N PRO A 127 24.25 -19.68 -8.06
CA PRO A 127 25.31 -20.67 -8.18
C PRO A 127 25.02 -21.66 -9.33
N LEU A 128 26.06 -22.10 -10.04
CA LEU A 128 25.90 -23.19 -11.01
C LEU A 128 25.52 -24.47 -10.26
N LEU A 129 24.57 -25.22 -10.80
CA LEU A 129 24.29 -26.58 -10.33
C LEU A 129 25.38 -27.51 -10.89
N GLY A 130 26.42 -27.77 -10.09
CA GLY A 130 27.53 -28.71 -10.35
C GLY A 130 28.90 -28.06 -10.10
N GLU A 131 29.85 -28.61 -9.34
CA GLU A 131 30.05 -29.93 -8.74
C GLU A 131 30.34 -29.77 -7.24
N SER A 132 29.57 -30.46 -6.39
CA SER A 132 29.89 -30.52 -4.97
C SER A 132 31.01 -31.53 -4.76
N THR A 133 32.22 -31.01 -4.58
CA THR A 133 33.38 -31.71 -4.03
C THR A 133 33.21 -31.93 -2.53
N THR A 134 32.31 -32.84 -2.16
CA THR A 134 32.21 -33.32 -0.77
C THR A 134 32.97 -34.65 -0.65
N PRO A 135 33.98 -34.75 0.24
CA PRO A 135 34.67 -36.01 0.55
C PRO A 135 33.68 -37.08 1.04
N PRO A 136 33.97 -38.39 0.82
CA PRO A 136 33.07 -39.48 1.17
C PRO A 136 32.95 -39.60 2.70
N GLY A 137 31.87 -39.05 3.26
CA GLY A 137 31.65 -39.12 4.71
C GLY A 137 30.51 -38.28 5.28
N SER A 138 29.61 -37.71 4.47
CA SER A 138 28.43 -37.02 4.98
C SER A 138 27.20 -37.35 4.15
N PRO A 139 26.05 -37.67 4.76
CA PRO A 139 24.88 -38.20 4.06
C PRO A 139 24.24 -37.13 3.17
N PRO A 140 23.66 -37.52 2.01
CA PRO A 140 23.08 -36.58 1.06
C PRO A 140 21.89 -35.85 1.71
N ARG A 141 21.80 -34.53 1.49
CA ARG A 141 20.58 -33.76 1.74
C ARG A 141 19.54 -34.13 0.69
N SER A 142 18.85 -35.25 0.93
CA SER A 142 17.54 -35.49 0.32
C SER A 142 16.51 -34.57 0.96
N SER A 143 15.63 -34.06 0.11
CA SER A 143 14.39 -33.37 0.47
C SER A 143 13.65 -34.07 1.62
N ILE A 144 13.60 -33.45 2.79
CA ILE A 144 12.66 -33.82 3.84
C ILE A 144 11.27 -33.35 3.40
N ALA A 145 10.59 -34.22 2.65
CA ALA A 145 9.15 -34.32 2.72
C ALA A 145 8.82 -35.17 3.96
N LEU A 146 7.93 -34.67 4.82
CA LEU A 146 7.37 -35.42 5.94
C LEU A 146 6.67 -36.69 5.42
N PRO A 147 6.89 -37.88 6.02
CA PRO A 147 6.22 -39.09 5.57
C PRO A 147 4.76 -39.07 6.00
N SER A 148 3.87 -39.07 5.00
CA SER A 148 2.49 -39.55 5.10
C SER A 148 2.53 -41.05 5.35
N ALA A 149 2.14 -41.49 6.54
CA ALA A 149 2.02 -42.91 6.85
C ALA A 149 0.70 -43.47 6.31
N SER A 150 0.84 -44.60 5.64
CA SER A 150 -0.14 -45.40 4.93
C SER A 150 -1.30 -45.87 5.80
N ARG A 151 -2.50 -45.72 5.22
CA ARG A 151 -3.77 -46.27 5.69
C ARG A 151 -3.83 -47.77 5.42
N SER A 152 -3.61 -48.59 6.44
CA SER A 152 -4.11 -49.97 6.53
C SER A 152 -5.31 -50.02 7.48
N GLN A 153 -6.38 -50.65 7.01
CA GLN A 153 -7.68 -50.72 7.66
C GLN A 153 -7.60 -51.45 9.01
N ILE A 154 -8.04 -50.77 10.08
CA ILE A 154 -8.56 -51.43 11.27
C ILE A 154 -9.91 -50.79 11.59
N THR A 155 -10.94 -51.62 11.57
CA THR A 155 -12.31 -51.28 11.98
C THR A 155 -12.33 -51.02 13.48
N PHE A 156 -12.49 -49.76 13.87
CA PHE A 156 -12.90 -49.40 15.23
C PHE A 156 -14.28 -48.76 15.17
N SER A 157 -15.23 -49.47 15.74
CA SER A 157 -16.55 -48.98 16.12
C SER A 157 -16.40 -47.73 16.99
N SER A 158 -17.27 -46.76 16.77
CA SER A 158 -17.47 -45.62 17.67
C SER A 158 -17.79 -46.15 19.08
N PRO A 159 -17.07 -45.72 20.15
CA PRO A 159 -17.53 -46.02 21.48
C PRO A 159 -18.83 -45.25 21.69
N THR A 160 -19.90 -45.97 22.00
CA THR A 160 -21.14 -45.39 22.50
C THR A 160 -20.80 -44.41 23.62
N LYS A 161 -21.33 -43.19 23.52
CA LYS A 161 -21.19 -42.12 24.52
C LYS A 161 -21.50 -42.67 25.91
N ARG A 162 -20.48 -43.06 26.68
CA ARG A 162 -20.67 -43.32 28.11
C ARG A 162 -20.88 -41.97 28.77
N ARG A 163 -22.00 -41.84 29.49
CA ARG A 163 -22.34 -40.67 30.29
C ARG A 163 -21.20 -40.42 31.27
N TYR A 164 -20.59 -39.24 31.21
CA TYR A 164 -19.58 -38.82 32.17
C TYR A 164 -20.17 -38.89 33.57
N THR A 165 -19.59 -39.75 34.41
CA THR A 165 -19.91 -39.85 35.82
C THR A 165 -18.72 -39.25 36.55
N ALA A 166 -18.94 -38.10 37.18
CA ALA A 166 -17.91 -37.43 37.94
C ALA A 166 -17.57 -38.29 39.17
N ASP A 167 -16.28 -38.53 39.40
CA ASP A 167 -15.82 -39.21 40.60
C ASP A 167 -16.17 -38.37 41.84
N THR A 168 -16.77 -39.01 42.84
CA THR A 168 -17.23 -38.37 44.07
C THR A 168 -16.11 -37.68 44.83
N GLN A 169 -14.89 -38.22 44.80
CA GLN A 169 -13.75 -37.59 45.46
C GLN A 169 -13.30 -36.32 44.72
N ASP A 170 -13.36 -36.35 43.39
CA ASP A 170 -12.97 -35.23 42.53
C ASP A 170 -13.98 -34.07 42.65
N LEU A 171 -15.26 -34.38 42.84
CA LEU A 171 -16.30 -33.39 43.14
C LEU A 171 -16.05 -32.65 44.46
N GLU A 172 -15.64 -33.35 45.51
CA GLU A 172 -15.34 -32.73 46.81
C GLU A 172 -14.11 -31.83 46.73
N VAL A 173 -13.08 -32.26 45.99
CA VAL A 173 -11.87 -31.47 45.75
C VAL A 173 -12.19 -30.22 44.93
N VAL A 174 -12.94 -30.33 43.82
CA VAL A 174 -13.36 -29.18 43.01
C VAL A 174 -14.26 -28.23 43.81
N LYS A 175 -15.13 -28.75 44.68
CA LYS A 175 -15.97 -27.93 45.57
C LYS A 175 -15.11 -27.14 46.56
N LYS A 176 -14.07 -27.77 47.14
CA LYS A 176 -13.14 -27.10 48.05
C LYS A 176 -12.27 -26.06 47.33
N ILE A 177 -11.85 -26.33 46.10
CA ILE A 177 -11.10 -25.37 45.26
C ILE A 177 -11.97 -24.17 44.92
N ARG A 178 -13.19 -24.39 44.42
CA ARG A 178 -14.12 -23.29 44.08
C ARG A 178 -14.54 -22.45 45.29
N GLN A 179 -14.59 -23.02 46.49
CA GLN A 179 -14.88 -22.26 47.71
C GLN A 179 -13.73 -21.34 48.14
N ASN A 180 -12.50 -21.70 47.78
CA ASN A 180 -11.30 -20.94 48.14
C ASN A 180 -10.73 -20.10 46.99
N GLU A 181 -11.32 -20.19 45.79
CA GLU A 181 -10.91 -19.45 44.61
C GLU A 181 -11.42 -18.00 44.68
N VAL A 182 -10.53 -17.05 44.40
CA VAL A 182 -10.87 -15.62 44.28
C VAL A 182 -10.76 -15.23 42.82
N GLU A 183 -11.89 -15.13 42.13
CA GLU A 183 -11.93 -14.75 40.72
C GLU A 183 -11.74 -13.23 40.58
N LEU A 184 -10.56 -12.81 40.12
CA LEU A 184 -10.19 -11.39 40.04
C LEU A 184 -10.87 -10.64 38.88
N ARG A 185 -11.17 -11.32 37.76
CA ARG A 185 -11.82 -10.76 36.56
C ARG A 185 -12.54 -11.85 35.75
N ASP A 186 -13.76 -11.55 35.35
CA ASP A 186 -14.55 -12.32 34.37
C ASP A 186 -14.62 -11.54 33.04
N ARG A 187 -14.97 -12.24 31.95
CA ARG A 187 -15.18 -11.71 30.60
C ARG A 187 -16.15 -10.51 30.60
N ASN A 188 -17.15 -10.52 31.48
CA ASN A 188 -18.08 -9.40 31.64
C ASN A 188 -17.51 -8.22 32.43
N THR A 189 -16.62 -8.46 33.39
CA THR A 189 -15.95 -7.39 34.17
C THR A 189 -14.90 -6.67 33.31
N VAL A 190 -14.28 -7.34 32.35
CA VAL A 190 -13.38 -6.74 31.35
C VAL A 190 -14.13 -5.76 30.43
N LEU A 191 -15.37 -6.08 30.05
CA LEU A 191 -16.22 -5.26 29.17
C LEU A 191 -16.80 -4.00 29.85
N ARG A 192 -16.86 -3.95 31.18
CA ARG A 192 -17.56 -2.88 31.93
C ARG A 192 -16.62 -1.83 32.55
N GLY A 193 -15.30 -2.06 32.53
CA GLY A 193 -14.30 -1.16 33.09
C GLY A 193 -14.31 -1.13 34.63
N SER A 194 -13.15 -0.90 35.24
CA SER A 194 -12.93 -0.99 36.70
C SER A 194 -13.35 0.25 37.50
N LYS A 195 -13.96 1.25 36.88
CA LYS A 195 -14.35 2.50 37.55
C LYS A 195 -15.83 2.48 37.93
N PRO A 196 -16.20 2.65 39.22
CA PRO A 196 -17.60 2.85 39.59
C PRO A 196 -18.07 4.18 39.00
N ASN A 197 -18.91 4.13 37.97
CA ASN A 197 -19.48 5.28 37.27
C ASN A 197 -20.54 6.02 38.12
N ALA A 198 -20.23 6.35 39.38
CA ALA A 198 -21.13 7.03 40.30
C ALA A 198 -20.83 8.53 40.50
N ARG A 199 -19.90 9.14 39.74
CA ARG A 199 -19.60 10.59 39.84
C ARG A 199 -19.34 11.29 38.52
N ASN A 200 -20.16 11.05 37.49
CA ASN A 200 -20.30 12.03 36.41
C ASN A 200 -21.76 12.18 35.98
N LYS A 201 -22.56 12.70 36.91
CA LYS A 201 -23.91 13.24 36.66
C LYS A 201 -23.92 14.41 35.65
N SER A 202 -22.74 14.91 35.25
CA SER A 202 -22.58 15.91 34.18
C SER A 202 -22.85 15.36 32.78
N PHE A 203 -22.54 14.09 32.51
CA PHE A 203 -22.71 13.49 31.19
C PHE A 203 -24.18 13.10 30.90
N LEU A 204 -24.94 12.74 31.94
CA LEU A 204 -26.39 12.47 31.83
C LEU A 204 -27.26 13.73 31.84
N ARG A 205 -26.73 14.89 32.29
CA ARG A 205 -27.48 16.16 32.31
C ARG A 205 -27.73 16.71 30.89
N ASN A 206 -26.91 16.30 29.92
CA ASN A 206 -27.06 16.73 28.54
C ASN A 206 -28.27 16.12 27.82
N PHE A 207 -28.79 14.97 28.25
CA PHE A 207 -29.99 14.40 27.60
C PHE A 207 -31.29 15.09 28.05
N SER A 208 -31.33 15.57 29.30
CA SER A 208 -32.43 16.39 29.82
C SER A 208 -32.45 17.78 29.18
N ALA A 209 -31.29 18.44 29.05
CA ALA A 209 -31.19 19.73 28.37
C ALA A 209 -31.56 19.64 26.88
N VAL A 210 -31.17 18.56 26.20
CA VAL A 210 -31.57 18.29 24.82
C VAL A 210 -33.07 18.01 24.71
N ARG A 211 -33.67 17.24 25.63
CA ARG A 211 -35.14 17.03 25.66
C ARG A 211 -35.93 18.31 25.88
N VAL A 212 -35.49 19.18 26.79
CA VAL A 212 -36.15 20.47 27.04
C VAL A 212 -36.02 21.38 25.82
N ALA A 213 -34.81 21.51 25.25
CA ALA A 213 -34.58 22.31 24.04
C ALA A 213 -35.37 21.79 22.82
N PHE A 214 -35.54 20.48 22.68
CA PHE A 214 -36.36 19.89 21.62
C PHE A 214 -37.85 20.13 21.86
N SER A 215 -38.33 20.06 23.11
CA SER A 215 -39.73 20.34 23.44
C SER A 215 -40.11 21.80 23.21
N ASP A 216 -39.22 22.75 23.49
CA ASP A 216 -39.44 24.17 23.22
C ASP A 216 -39.39 24.49 21.72
N LYS A 217 -38.53 23.79 20.96
CA LYS A 217 -38.54 23.86 19.49
C LYS A 217 -39.83 23.30 18.89
N LEU A 218 -40.35 22.19 19.43
CA LEU A 218 -41.58 21.57 18.95
C LEU A 218 -42.82 22.43 19.26
N LYS A 219 -42.83 23.11 20.42
CA LYS A 219 -43.87 24.09 20.76
C LYS A 219 -43.81 25.33 19.84
N LYS A 220 -42.62 25.89 19.60
CA LYS A 220 -42.44 27.03 18.67
C LYS A 220 -42.83 26.71 17.23
N LEU A 221 -42.55 25.49 16.74
CA LEU A 221 -42.99 25.05 15.41
C LEU A 221 -44.52 24.87 15.32
N LYS A 222 -45.17 24.45 16.41
CA LYS A 222 -46.64 24.30 16.48
C LYS A 222 -47.36 25.65 16.63
N GLU A 223 -46.71 26.64 17.24
CA GLU A 223 -47.21 28.02 17.31
C GLU A 223 -46.98 28.78 16.00
N ALA A 224 -45.85 28.56 15.32
CA ALA A 224 -45.54 29.18 14.02
C ALA A 224 -46.43 28.68 12.87
N SER A 225 -47.01 27.47 12.97
CA SER A 225 -47.96 26.96 11.96
C SER A 225 -49.38 27.53 12.09
N LYS A 226 -49.63 28.43 13.07
CA LYS A 226 -50.96 29.00 13.33
C LYS A 226 -51.10 30.47 12.90
N SER A 227 -50.01 31.12 12.48
CA SER A 227 -50.03 32.47 11.92
C SER A 227 -49.60 32.41 10.45
N GLY A 228 -50.59 32.35 9.56
CA GLY A 228 -50.37 32.48 8.13
C GLY A 228 -49.88 33.89 7.80
N ASN A 229 -48.74 33.98 7.13
CA ASN A 229 -48.50 34.94 6.05
C ASN A 229 -47.19 34.59 5.33
N THR A 230 -47.31 34.39 4.02
CA THR A 230 -46.22 34.28 3.05
C THR A 230 -45.47 35.62 2.90
N PRO A 231 -44.13 35.61 2.74
CA PRO A 231 -43.45 36.77 2.15
C PRO A 231 -42.63 36.42 0.90
N SER A 232 -42.75 37.30 -0.09
CA SER A 232 -41.88 37.49 -1.25
C SER A 232 -40.55 38.17 -0.86
N PRO A 233 -39.49 38.08 -1.69
CA PRO A 233 -38.14 38.43 -1.28
C PRO A 233 -37.84 39.93 -1.45
N SER A 234 -37.26 40.57 -0.42
CA SER A 234 -36.58 41.86 -0.59
C SER A 234 -35.39 42.03 0.36
N THR A 235 -34.26 42.29 -0.29
CA THR A 235 -33.12 43.16 0.05
C THR A 235 -32.49 43.07 1.44
N ALA A 236 -31.31 42.43 1.51
CA ALA A 236 -30.45 42.33 2.68
C ALA A 236 -29.53 43.55 2.85
N THR A 237 -29.43 44.04 4.10
CA THR A 237 -28.29 44.82 4.61
C THR A 237 -27.35 43.90 5.40
N PRO A 238 -26.04 44.21 5.50
CA PRO A 238 -25.02 43.26 5.93
C PRO A 238 -24.81 43.29 7.46
N GLY A 239 -25.01 42.14 8.09
CA GLY A 239 -24.67 41.89 9.50
C GLY A 239 -24.58 40.38 9.79
N GLU A 240 -23.35 39.88 9.83
CA GLU A 240 -22.84 38.77 10.65
C GLU A 240 -23.65 37.46 10.86
N TYR A 241 -23.11 36.39 10.23
CA TYR A 241 -23.19 34.94 10.55
C TYR A 241 -24.60 34.30 10.61
N THR A 242 -24.99 33.25 9.88
CA THR A 242 -24.30 32.15 9.21
C THR A 242 -25.18 31.67 8.06
N ASN A 243 -24.82 31.94 6.81
CA ASN A 243 -25.27 31.06 5.75
C ASN A 243 -24.50 29.76 5.93
N ALA A 244 -25.17 28.71 6.38
CA ALA A 244 -24.67 27.34 6.32
C ALA A 244 -24.58 26.92 4.84
N GLY A 245 -23.69 27.59 4.10
CA GLY A 245 -23.24 27.15 2.79
C GLY A 245 -22.57 25.80 2.97
N HIS A 246 -22.97 24.83 2.17
CA HIS A 246 -22.52 23.44 2.15
C HIS A 246 -20.99 23.33 2.42
N ILE A 247 -20.59 23.05 3.67
CA ILE A 247 -19.17 22.96 4.05
C ILE A 247 -18.70 21.53 3.78
N ASP A 248 -18.31 21.26 2.55
CA ASP A 248 -17.85 19.92 2.17
C ASP A 248 -16.44 19.62 2.69
N PRO A 249 -16.22 18.44 3.27
CA PRO A 249 -14.89 17.97 3.66
C PRO A 249 -13.96 17.79 2.45
N ILE A 250 -12.67 18.08 2.66
CA ILE A 250 -11.62 17.99 1.64
C ILE A 250 -10.62 16.88 1.99
N VAL A 251 -10.25 16.07 1.00
CA VAL A 251 -9.20 15.07 1.06
C VAL A 251 -8.05 15.50 0.14
N ILE A 252 -6.84 15.55 0.67
CA ILE A 252 -5.64 15.83 -0.12
C ILE A 252 -4.97 14.50 -0.45
N ILE A 253 -4.64 14.27 -1.71
CA ILE A 253 -3.85 13.11 -2.15
C ILE A 253 -2.42 13.53 -2.50
N SER A 254 -1.51 12.55 -2.57
CA SER A 254 -0.13 12.81 -2.97
C SER A 254 -0.03 13.05 -4.46
N SER A 255 0.63 14.13 -4.87
CA SER A 255 0.99 14.42 -6.27
C SER A 255 2.19 13.62 -6.79
N SER A 256 2.70 12.67 -5.99
CA SER A 256 3.84 11.86 -6.36
C SER A 256 3.54 10.95 -7.56
N PRO A 257 4.45 10.82 -8.55
CA PRO A 257 4.27 9.89 -9.68
C PRO A 257 4.14 8.42 -9.27
N THR A 258 4.62 8.07 -8.08
CA THR A 258 4.56 6.71 -7.52
C THR A 258 3.35 6.50 -6.59
N ALA A 259 2.43 7.47 -6.51
CA ALA A 259 1.24 7.34 -5.68
C ALA A 259 0.25 6.32 -6.27
N LEU A 260 -0.27 5.44 -5.41
CA LEU A 260 -1.28 4.45 -5.81
C LEU A 260 -2.64 5.09 -6.05
N ILE A 261 -2.96 6.16 -5.34
CA ILE A 261 -4.19 6.94 -5.51
C ILE A 261 -3.81 8.28 -6.13
N THR A 262 -4.41 8.57 -7.29
CA THR A 262 -4.16 9.74 -8.13
C THR A 262 -5.51 10.35 -8.54
N MET A 263 -5.49 11.55 -9.11
CA MET A 263 -6.71 12.19 -9.60
C MET A 263 -7.44 11.35 -10.67
N HIS A 264 -6.74 10.48 -11.40
CA HIS A 264 -7.36 9.63 -12.42
C HIS A 264 -8.15 8.44 -11.86
N ASN A 265 -7.75 7.88 -10.71
CA ASN A 265 -8.38 6.66 -10.16
C ASN A 265 -9.16 6.90 -8.85
N VAL A 266 -8.95 8.03 -8.17
CA VAL A 266 -9.52 8.27 -6.83
C VAL A 266 -11.04 8.23 -6.81
N LYS A 267 -11.70 8.70 -7.88
CA LYS A 267 -13.16 8.64 -8.01
C LYS A 267 -13.64 7.20 -8.03
N LYS A 268 -13.07 6.36 -8.89
CA LYS A 268 -13.40 4.93 -8.99
C LYS A 268 -13.10 4.18 -7.69
N PHE A 269 -11.99 4.51 -7.04
CA PHE A 269 -11.60 3.88 -5.79
C PHE A 269 -12.53 4.25 -4.64
N LEU A 270 -12.76 5.53 -4.36
CA LEU A 270 -13.52 5.96 -3.18
C LEU A 270 -15.05 5.91 -3.37
N GLN A 271 -15.55 6.10 -4.60
CA GLN A 271 -16.99 6.08 -4.91
C GLN A 271 -17.47 4.69 -5.32
N GLU A 272 -16.76 4.02 -6.23
CA GLU A 272 -17.16 2.71 -6.77
C GLU A 272 -16.50 1.53 -6.03
N SER A 273 -15.62 1.81 -5.06
CA SER A 273 -14.92 0.80 -4.26
C SER A 273 -14.11 -0.19 -5.10
N THR A 274 -13.58 0.27 -6.24
CA THR A 274 -12.80 -0.55 -7.18
C THR A 274 -11.46 0.14 -7.43
N PHE A 275 -10.36 -0.54 -7.11
CA PHE A 275 -9.03 -0.01 -7.40
C PHE A 275 -8.65 -0.24 -8.86
N GLU A 276 -7.99 0.75 -9.43
CA GLU A 276 -7.39 0.69 -10.73
C GLU A 276 -5.97 1.24 -10.68
N VAL A 277 -5.06 0.58 -11.39
CA VAL A 277 -3.66 0.97 -11.41
C VAL A 277 -3.53 2.37 -12.05
N PRO A 278 -2.75 3.31 -11.46
CA PRO A 278 -2.64 4.68 -11.97
C PRO A 278 -2.31 4.79 -13.47
N GLN A 279 -1.47 3.90 -14.00
CA GLN A 279 -1.10 3.87 -15.42
C GLN A 279 -2.31 3.54 -16.32
N GLU A 280 -3.11 2.56 -15.93
CA GLU A 280 -4.32 2.15 -16.66
C GLU A 280 -5.40 3.24 -16.58
N ALA A 281 -5.57 3.85 -15.41
CA ALA A 281 -6.52 4.95 -15.22
C ALA A 281 -6.18 6.16 -16.10
N LYS A 282 -4.88 6.48 -16.21
CA LYS A 282 -4.40 7.53 -17.09
C LYS A 282 -4.61 7.19 -18.57
N ALA A 283 -4.35 5.93 -18.96
CA ALA A 283 -4.58 5.48 -20.34
C ALA A 283 -6.07 5.54 -20.70
N ARG A 284 -6.97 5.13 -19.80
CA ARG A 284 -8.42 5.26 -20.01
C ARG A 284 -8.84 6.73 -20.17
N ALA A 285 -8.38 7.60 -19.27
CA ALA A 285 -8.70 9.02 -19.34
C ALA A 285 -8.23 9.63 -20.68
N ALA A 286 -7.07 9.22 -21.20
CA ALA A 286 -6.59 9.65 -22.51
C ALA A 286 -7.49 9.17 -23.66
N VAL A 287 -8.00 7.93 -23.61
CA VAL A 287 -8.93 7.39 -24.62
C VAL A 287 -10.29 8.09 -24.55
N GLU A 288 -10.75 8.44 -23.35
CA GLU A 288 -12.00 9.20 -23.12
C GLU A 288 -11.87 10.69 -23.47
N GLY A 289 -10.71 11.13 -23.99
CA GLY A 289 -10.46 12.51 -24.37
C GLY A 289 -10.13 13.45 -23.20
N ASN A 290 -10.03 12.93 -21.98
CA ASN A 290 -9.74 13.69 -20.77
C ASN A 290 -8.24 13.65 -20.45
N THR A 291 -7.44 14.36 -21.25
CA THR A 291 -5.97 14.32 -21.20
C THR A 291 -5.38 15.05 -19.99
N ARG A 292 -6.14 15.93 -19.33
CA ARG A 292 -5.71 16.66 -18.13
C ARG A 292 -6.59 16.29 -16.94
N PRO A 293 -6.02 15.77 -15.83
CA PRO A 293 -6.80 15.56 -14.62
C PRO A 293 -7.36 16.89 -14.10
N GLU A 294 -8.60 16.88 -13.65
CA GLU A 294 -9.20 18.02 -12.95
C GLU A 294 -8.40 18.32 -11.68
N ASP A 295 -8.19 19.59 -11.36
CA ASP A 295 -7.49 19.98 -10.13
C ASP A 295 -8.33 19.68 -8.87
N VAL A 296 -9.64 19.50 -9.03
CA VAL A 296 -10.61 19.26 -7.96
C VAL A 296 -11.61 18.22 -8.43
N ILE A 297 -11.76 17.12 -7.69
CA ILE A 297 -12.73 16.06 -8.01
C ILE A 297 -13.77 15.94 -6.91
N PRO A 298 -15.07 16.13 -7.20
CA PRO A 298 -16.14 15.82 -6.25
C PRO A 298 -16.39 14.30 -6.19
N ILE A 299 -16.48 13.78 -4.97
CA ILE A 299 -16.78 12.38 -4.66
C ILE A 299 -18.08 12.32 -3.88
N TYR A 300 -19.01 11.49 -4.35
CA TYR A 300 -20.31 11.31 -3.73
C TYR A 300 -20.36 9.97 -3.02
N ARG A 301 -20.43 10.00 -1.69
CA ARG A 301 -20.52 8.81 -0.87
C ARG A 301 -21.95 8.59 -0.41
N LYS A 302 -22.50 7.42 -0.68
CA LYS A 302 -23.74 6.96 -0.05
C LYS A 302 -23.44 6.46 1.36
N ARG A 303 -24.16 7.00 2.34
CA ARG A 303 -24.07 6.60 3.75
C ARG A 303 -25.43 6.08 4.17
N VAL A 304 -25.46 4.85 4.66
CA VAL A 304 -26.67 4.29 5.30
C VAL A 304 -26.49 4.44 6.80
N THR A 305 -27.41 5.16 7.45
CA THR A 305 -27.46 5.27 8.91
C THR A 305 -28.77 4.70 9.40
N ILE A 306 -28.72 3.86 10.43
CA ILE A 306 -29.90 3.31 11.09
C ILE A 306 -30.26 4.28 12.21
N ASP A 307 -31.44 4.88 12.14
CA ASP A 307 -31.92 5.77 13.19
C ASP A 307 -32.29 5.00 14.47
N SER A 308 -32.55 5.72 15.57
CA SER A 308 -32.97 5.10 16.83
C SER A 308 -34.33 4.39 16.77
N SER A 309 -35.08 4.52 15.66
CA SER A 309 -36.32 3.80 15.38
C SER A 309 -36.10 2.56 14.51
N GLY A 310 -34.85 2.25 14.14
CA GLY A 310 -34.49 1.12 13.30
C GLY A 310 -34.69 1.38 11.80
N LYS A 311 -34.99 2.61 11.39
CA LYS A 311 -35.19 2.98 9.99
C LYS A 311 -33.86 3.32 9.34
N GLU A 312 -33.59 2.70 8.20
CA GLU A 312 -32.46 3.03 7.35
C GLU A 312 -32.70 4.36 6.63
N ILE A 313 -31.84 5.34 6.91
CA ILE A 313 -31.79 6.62 6.23
C ILE A 313 -30.54 6.62 5.37
N GLU A 314 -30.71 6.66 4.06
CA GLU A 314 -29.63 6.90 3.11
C GLU A 314 -29.38 8.41 2.98
N THR A 315 -28.15 8.83 3.23
CA THR A 315 -27.67 10.21 3.02
C THR A 315 -26.52 10.20 2.03
N GLN A 316 -26.50 11.17 1.12
CA GLN A 316 -25.36 11.37 0.23
C GLN A 316 -24.45 12.45 0.82
N ALA A 317 -23.22 12.07 1.18
CA ALA A 317 -22.19 13.00 1.62
C ALA A 317 -21.25 13.31 0.44
N ARG A 318 -20.95 14.58 0.22
CA ARG A 318 -20.03 15.03 -0.82
C ARG A 318 -18.67 15.37 -0.21
N TYR A 319 -17.60 14.94 -0.88
CA TYR A 319 -16.22 15.21 -0.51
C TYR A 319 -15.52 15.81 -1.72
N PHE A 320 -14.57 16.72 -1.49
CA PHE A 320 -13.67 17.19 -2.55
C PHE A 320 -12.30 16.55 -2.41
N VAL A 321 -11.70 16.18 -3.55
CA VAL A 321 -10.33 15.66 -3.61
C VAL A 321 -9.46 16.62 -4.40
N VAL A 322 -8.26 16.89 -3.88
CA VAL A 322 -7.22 17.72 -4.51
C VAL A 322 -5.85 17.05 -4.37
N ASP A 323 -4.92 17.33 -5.29
CA ASP A 323 -3.56 16.76 -5.27
C ASP A 323 -2.48 17.74 -4.81
N ASN A 324 -2.77 19.04 -4.79
CA ASN A 324 -1.83 20.09 -4.44
C ASN A 324 -2.51 21.24 -3.67
N VAL A 325 -1.68 22.14 -3.12
CA VAL A 325 -2.16 23.28 -2.31
C VAL A 325 -2.71 24.43 -3.14
N GLU A 326 -2.36 24.53 -4.43
CA GLU A 326 -2.88 25.56 -5.34
C GLU A 326 -4.35 25.29 -5.66
N ALA A 327 -4.70 24.02 -5.90
CA ALA A 327 -6.06 23.54 -6.03
C ALA A 327 -6.85 23.74 -4.74
N LEU A 328 -6.21 23.51 -3.58
CA LEU A 328 -6.82 23.78 -2.28
C LEU A 328 -7.11 25.29 -2.09
N ALA A 329 -6.25 26.18 -2.57
CA ALA A 329 -6.45 27.62 -2.43
C ALA A 329 -7.70 28.13 -3.16
N LYS A 330 -8.18 27.43 -4.20
CA LYS A 330 -9.43 27.75 -4.93
C LYS A 330 -10.67 27.73 -4.03
N PHE A 331 -10.58 27.07 -2.88
CA PHE A 331 -11.68 26.91 -1.93
C PHE A 331 -11.81 28.01 -0.88
N GLY A 332 -10.88 28.98 -0.87
CA GLY A 332 -10.88 30.11 0.06
C GLY A 332 -9.94 29.93 1.26
N ALA A 333 -9.95 30.93 2.15
CA ALA A 333 -9.04 30.97 3.31
C ALA A 333 -9.33 29.89 4.36
N ASP A 334 -10.57 29.38 4.41
CA ASP A 334 -11.05 28.33 5.32
C ASP A 334 -10.76 26.91 4.80
N ALA A 335 -10.17 26.75 3.62
CA ALA A 335 -9.99 25.45 2.97
C ALA A 335 -9.28 24.42 3.88
N TRP A 336 -8.22 24.84 4.59
CA TRP A 336 -7.48 23.99 5.53
C TRP A 336 -8.32 23.49 6.72
N ASP A 337 -9.32 24.26 7.15
CA ASP A 337 -10.22 23.85 8.23
C ASP A 337 -11.19 22.76 7.77
N ARG A 338 -11.44 22.67 6.45
CA ARG A 338 -12.24 21.61 5.83
C ARG A 338 -11.43 20.37 5.44
N VAL A 339 -10.10 20.43 5.49
CA VAL A 339 -9.25 19.26 5.21
C VAL A 339 -9.41 18.23 6.32
N VAL A 340 -9.92 17.04 5.96
CA VAL A 340 -10.17 15.95 6.90
C VAL A 340 -9.14 14.83 6.79
N CYS A 341 -8.53 14.66 5.62
CA CYS A 341 -7.59 13.58 5.35
C CYS A 341 -6.47 14.03 4.42
N VAL A 342 -5.26 13.56 4.68
CA VAL A 342 -4.11 13.61 3.75
C VAL A 342 -3.66 12.18 3.47
N MET A 343 -3.69 11.78 2.20
CA MET A 343 -3.08 10.55 1.72
C MET A 343 -1.62 10.82 1.32
N THR A 344 -0.71 9.96 1.78
CA THR A 344 0.73 10.12 1.56
C THR A 344 1.39 8.83 1.06
N THR A 345 2.50 9.01 0.34
CA THR A 345 3.43 7.95 -0.07
C THR A 345 4.60 7.79 0.89
N GLY A 346 4.59 8.47 2.05
CA GLY A 346 5.62 8.33 3.09
C GLY A 346 6.85 9.23 2.87
N GLN A 347 6.76 10.22 1.98
CA GLN A 347 7.84 11.13 1.65
C GLN A 347 7.61 12.51 2.29
N ALA A 348 8.45 12.90 3.26
CA ALA A 348 8.26 14.13 4.03
C ALA A 348 8.27 15.41 3.15
N TRP A 349 8.97 15.38 2.02
CA TRP A 349 9.00 16.53 1.11
C TRP A 349 7.61 16.90 0.56
N GLN A 350 6.66 15.96 0.54
CA GLN A 350 5.27 16.19 0.12
C GLN A 350 4.61 17.33 0.91
N PHE A 351 4.98 17.50 2.19
CA PHE A 351 4.31 18.42 3.11
C PHE A 351 4.95 19.81 3.14
N LYS A 352 6.09 20.02 2.47
CA LYS A 352 6.76 21.34 2.42
C LYS A 352 5.82 22.50 2.05
N PRO A 353 4.92 22.37 1.05
CA PRO A 353 4.03 23.47 0.68
C PRO A 353 2.75 23.55 1.55
N TYR A 354 2.58 22.66 2.54
CA TYR A 354 1.35 22.60 3.35
C TYR A 354 1.38 23.64 4.47
N LYS A 355 0.19 23.98 5.00
CA LYS A 355 0.06 24.84 6.19
C LYS A 355 0.86 24.34 7.38
N TRP A 356 0.91 23.01 7.56
CA TRP A 356 1.78 22.32 8.51
C TRP A 356 2.75 21.44 7.73
N ASN A 357 4.03 21.83 7.72
CA ASN A 357 5.09 21.16 6.98
C ASN A 357 5.70 19.98 7.74
N GLU A 358 5.67 20.01 9.07
CA GLU A 358 6.11 18.92 9.93
C GLU A 358 5.04 17.81 10.00
N PRO A 359 5.36 16.54 9.64
CA PRO A 359 4.40 15.44 9.61
C PRO A 359 3.66 15.25 10.94
N THR A 360 4.38 15.35 12.06
CA THR A 360 3.80 15.18 13.41
C THR A 360 2.74 16.24 13.70
N GLN A 361 2.97 17.49 13.30
CA GLN A 361 2.03 18.59 13.48
C GLN A 361 0.86 18.48 12.48
N LEU A 362 1.15 18.12 11.24
CA LEU A 362 0.14 17.91 10.19
C LEU A 362 -0.88 16.85 10.61
N PHE A 363 -0.40 15.68 11.06
CA PHE A 363 -1.26 14.56 11.44
C PHE A 363 -1.89 14.68 12.84
N HIS A 364 -1.62 15.79 13.53
CA HIS A 364 -2.41 16.20 14.69
C HIS A 364 -3.70 16.90 14.25
N HIS A 365 -3.64 17.71 13.17
CA HIS A 365 -4.77 18.50 12.68
C HIS A 365 -5.62 17.80 11.62
N VAL A 366 -5.05 16.80 10.94
CA VAL A 366 -5.67 16.10 9.82
C VAL A 366 -5.44 14.59 9.95
N LYS A 367 -6.37 13.76 9.47
CA LYS A 367 -6.13 12.32 9.43
C LYS A 367 -5.09 11.95 8.37
N GLY A 368 -3.97 11.37 8.80
CA GLY A 368 -2.98 10.79 7.88
C GLY A 368 -3.35 9.39 7.43
N ILE A 369 -3.31 9.14 6.13
CA ILE A 369 -3.45 7.81 5.53
C ILE A 369 -2.22 7.51 4.67
N TYR A 370 -1.49 6.46 5.00
CA TYR A 370 -0.39 5.98 4.17
C TYR A 370 -0.91 4.86 3.28
N VAL A 371 -0.85 5.04 1.96
CA VAL A 371 -1.33 4.04 1.00
C VAL A 371 -0.14 3.25 0.46
N SER A 372 -0.17 1.94 0.63
CA SER A 372 0.89 1.01 0.22
C SER A 372 0.30 -0.25 -0.41
N TRP A 373 1.12 -1.01 -1.13
CA TRP A 373 0.71 -2.34 -1.53
C TRP A 373 0.73 -3.30 -0.34
N SER A 374 -0.12 -4.32 -0.38
CA SER A 374 -0.19 -5.31 0.70
C SER A 374 1.08 -6.16 0.86
N ASN A 375 1.84 -6.33 -0.22
CA ASN A 375 3.11 -7.05 -0.28
C ASN A 375 4.34 -6.16 -0.03
N ASP A 376 4.18 -4.84 0.06
CA ASP A 376 5.29 -3.95 0.35
C ASP A 376 5.78 -4.12 1.79
N PRO A 377 7.10 -4.05 2.03
CA PRO A 377 7.64 -4.07 3.37
C PRO A 377 7.18 -2.83 4.16
N PRO A 378 6.93 -2.96 5.48
CA PRO A 378 6.56 -1.82 6.30
C PRO A 378 7.60 -0.71 6.24
N ASN A 379 7.19 0.50 5.88
CA ASN A 379 8.10 1.64 5.81
C ASN A 379 8.45 2.13 7.23
N PRO A 380 9.74 2.19 7.63
CA PRO A 380 10.10 2.65 8.96
C PRO A 380 9.79 4.13 9.20
N LYS A 381 9.80 4.97 8.15
CA LYS A 381 9.61 6.42 8.26
C LYS A 381 8.21 6.82 8.71
N ILE A 382 7.21 6.00 8.40
CA ILE A 382 5.82 6.27 8.79
C ILE A 382 5.54 5.87 10.24
N LYS A 383 6.43 5.11 10.90
CA LYS A 383 6.24 4.67 12.28
C LYS A 383 6.25 5.84 13.26
N ASP A 384 7.03 6.87 12.92
CA ASP A 384 7.13 8.09 13.70
C ASP A 384 5.95 9.05 13.44
N TRP A 385 5.10 8.75 12.46
CA TRP A 385 3.99 9.61 12.05
C TRP A 385 2.66 9.03 12.52
N ASN A 386 1.72 9.90 12.92
CA ASN A 386 0.35 9.50 13.29
C ASN A 386 -0.52 9.20 12.04
N VAL A 387 -0.08 8.23 11.24
CA VAL A 387 -0.77 7.80 10.01
C VAL A 387 -1.33 6.40 10.17
N THR A 388 -2.46 6.14 9.51
CA THR A 388 -3.00 4.78 9.39
C THR A 388 -2.64 4.21 8.03
N GLU A 389 -2.10 3.00 8.02
CA GLU A 389 -1.75 2.30 6.79
C GLU A 389 -3.01 1.72 6.12
N LEU A 390 -3.15 1.99 4.82
CA LEU A 390 -4.20 1.47 3.96
C LEU A 390 -3.54 0.62 2.88
N LYS A 391 -3.62 -0.70 3.08
CA LYS A 391 -3.01 -1.68 2.16
C LYS A 391 -3.96 -2.03 1.02
N ILE A 392 -3.49 -1.87 -0.20
CA ILE A 392 -4.20 -2.27 -1.42
C ILE A 392 -3.57 -3.57 -1.94
N ASP A 393 -4.39 -4.54 -2.34
CA ASP A 393 -3.87 -5.78 -2.91
C ASP A 393 -3.56 -5.60 -4.41
N PRO A 394 -2.40 -6.05 -4.92
CA PRO A 394 -2.05 -5.93 -6.33
C PRO A 394 -3.03 -6.65 -7.28
N HIS A 395 -3.60 -7.79 -6.85
CA HIS A 395 -4.36 -8.68 -7.73
C HIS A 395 -5.80 -8.93 -7.26
N ARG A 396 -6.07 -8.87 -5.95
CA ARG A 396 -7.37 -9.23 -5.36
C ARG A 396 -8.33 -8.04 -5.27
N ARG A 397 -8.92 -7.66 -6.40
CA ARG A 397 -9.89 -6.54 -6.49
C ARG A 397 -11.18 -6.73 -5.67
N HIS A 398 -11.55 -7.97 -5.34
CA HIS A 398 -12.72 -8.23 -4.48
C HIS A 398 -12.52 -7.70 -3.04
N VAL A 399 -11.28 -7.50 -2.61
CA VAL A 399 -10.93 -7.00 -1.27
C VAL A 399 -11.06 -5.48 -1.19
N ASP A 400 -10.99 -4.76 -2.33
CA ASP A 400 -11.03 -3.29 -2.40
C ASP A 400 -12.26 -2.70 -1.68
N LYS A 401 -13.43 -3.36 -1.79
CA LYS A 401 -14.64 -2.97 -1.06
C LYS A 401 -14.45 -2.92 0.45
N SER A 402 -13.74 -3.89 1.00
CA SER A 402 -13.43 -3.93 2.44
C SER A 402 -12.43 -2.83 2.81
N VAL A 403 -11.42 -2.61 1.98
CA VAL A 403 -10.38 -1.58 2.17
C VAL A 403 -11.01 -0.18 2.18
N VAL A 404 -11.88 0.11 1.21
CA VAL A 404 -12.56 1.40 1.08
C VAL A 404 -13.58 1.60 2.21
N ALA A 405 -14.33 0.56 2.59
CA ALA A 405 -15.21 0.62 3.75
C ALA A 405 -14.44 0.90 5.05
N HIS A 406 -13.25 0.30 5.22
CA HIS A 406 -12.37 0.55 6.35
C HIS A 406 -11.84 1.99 6.36
N PHE A 407 -11.39 2.51 5.21
CA PHE A 407 -10.99 3.91 5.06
C PHE A 407 -12.11 4.86 5.49
N TRP A 408 -13.33 4.66 4.98
CA TRP A 408 -14.47 5.51 5.32
C TRP A 408 -14.85 5.44 6.79
N LYS A 409 -14.77 4.25 7.42
CA LYS A 409 -14.99 4.09 8.86
C LYS A 409 -13.97 4.87 9.69
N ILE A 410 -12.69 4.79 9.31
CA ILE A 410 -11.62 5.55 9.97
C ILE A 410 -11.88 7.05 9.84
N LEU A 411 -12.21 7.50 8.63
CA LEU A 411 -12.43 8.91 8.35
C LEU A 411 -13.66 9.44 9.11
N ASP A 412 -14.78 8.73 9.09
CA ASP A 412 -15.99 9.09 9.84
C ASP A 412 -15.70 9.24 11.33
N THR A 413 -14.99 8.26 11.91
CA THR A 413 -14.62 8.28 13.33
C THR A 413 -13.78 9.51 13.66
N TRP A 414 -12.84 9.85 12.79
CA TRP A 414 -11.99 11.01 12.97
C TRP A 414 -12.74 12.34 12.81
N ILE A 415 -13.62 12.46 11.80
CA ILE A 415 -14.41 13.68 11.57
C ILE A 415 -15.38 13.91 12.74
N ILE A 416 -16.07 12.87 13.23
CA ILE A 416 -16.98 13.00 14.38
C ILE A 416 -16.23 13.50 15.62
N ALA A 417 -15.00 13.05 15.84
CA ALA A 417 -14.21 13.44 17.00
C ALA A 417 -13.59 14.84 16.89
N ASN A 418 -13.11 15.23 15.70
CA ASN A 418 -12.28 16.43 15.52
C ASN A 418 -12.99 17.58 14.79
N LYS A 419 -13.90 17.26 13.86
CA LYS A 419 -14.58 18.23 12.97
C LYS A 419 -16.07 17.90 12.79
N PRO A 420 -16.87 17.78 13.87
CA PRO A 420 -18.26 17.31 13.80
C PRO A 420 -19.19 18.22 12.99
N TRP A 421 -18.84 19.50 12.81
CA TRP A 421 -19.62 20.43 12.00
C TRP A 421 -19.61 20.07 10.50
N LEU A 422 -18.60 19.34 10.01
CA LEU A 422 -18.53 18.87 8.62
C LEU A 422 -19.47 17.69 8.32
N MET A 423 -20.08 17.08 9.34
CA MET A 423 -21.00 15.95 9.18
C MET A 423 -22.47 16.37 9.07
N LYS A 424 -22.77 17.68 9.18
CA LYS A 424 -24.14 18.22 9.21
C LYS A 424 -24.62 18.78 7.86
N GLY A 425 -23.93 18.45 6.77
CA GLY A 425 -24.30 18.82 5.39
C GLY A 425 -25.48 18.02 4.87
#